data_AF-A0A3B8Q323-F1
#
_entry.id   AF-A0A3B8Q323-F1
#
_cell.length_a   1.000
_cell.length_b   1.000
_cell.length_c   1.000
_cell.angle_alpha   90.00
_cell.angle_beta   90.00
_cell.angle_gamma   90.00
#
_symmetry.space_group_name_H-M   'P 1'
#
loop_
_entity.id
_entity.type
_entity.pdbx_description
1 polymer ?
#
loop_
_entity_poly.entity_id
_entity_poly.type
_entity_poly.pdbx_seq_one_letter_code
_entity_poly.pdbx_strand_id
1 'polypeptide(L)'
;MELIELHILQSFPISCLNRDDVGSPKTAVFGGVNRPRISSQSLKRAIREFAQDNSPGARFGGQGAKLIVQPLAAALKEHGVVDEQAAADHAANIADKLAKLDAKADEPQVGTLTFLAPSEIDSIAKRVAELLKTNPKSKDDGATSHAQRHYRSDCSRGWNRQT
;
A
#
# COMPACT_ATOMS: atom_id res chain seq x y z
N MET A 1 -30.81 -5.50 -3.35
CA MET A 1 -29.80 -5.25 -2.31
C MET A 1 -28.66 -6.22 -2.56
N GLU A 2 -27.47 -5.73 -2.93
CA GLU A 2 -26.30 -6.59 -3.16
C GLU A 2 -25.39 -6.54 -1.92
N LEU A 3 -25.73 -7.34 -0.91
CA LEU A 3 -24.93 -7.54 0.29
C LEU A 3 -24.56 -9.02 0.38
N ILE A 4 -23.29 -9.31 0.67
CA ILE A 4 -22.81 -10.67 0.92
C ILE A 4 -22.29 -10.72 2.35
N GLU A 5 -22.94 -11.50 3.20
CA GLU A 5 -22.54 -11.75 4.58
C GLU A 5 -21.91 -13.14 4.70
N LEU A 6 -20.78 -13.21 5.40
CA LEU A 6 -20.02 -14.45 5.59
C LEU A 6 -19.89 -14.75 7.09
N HIS A 7 -20.44 -15.88 7.51
CA HIS A 7 -20.33 -16.39 8.88
C HIS A 7 -19.51 -17.67 8.85
N ILE A 8 -18.36 -17.65 9.52
CA ILE A 8 -17.39 -18.75 9.49
C ILE A 8 -17.17 -19.26 10.92
N LEU A 9 -17.39 -20.56 11.11
CA LEU A 9 -17.00 -21.27 12.32
C LEU A 9 -15.84 -22.20 11.96
N GLN A 10 -14.65 -21.88 12.48
CA GLN A 10 -13.44 -22.64 12.21
C GLN A 10 -12.78 -23.02 13.53
N SER A 11 -12.60 -24.33 13.74
CA SER A 11 -11.82 -24.88 14.84
C SER A 11 -10.34 -24.87 14.50
N PHE A 12 -9.50 -24.58 15.49
CA PHE A 12 -8.05 -24.64 15.37
C PHE A 12 -7.48 -25.60 16.41
N PRO A 13 -6.41 -26.34 16.10
CA PRO A 13 -5.67 -27.10 17.11
C PRO A 13 -5.01 -26.15 18.11
N ILE A 14 -4.47 -26.70 19.20
CA ILE A 14 -3.74 -25.92 20.22
C ILE A 14 -2.57 -25.22 19.54
N SER A 15 -2.73 -23.93 19.25
CA SER A 15 -1.81 -23.13 18.46
C SER A 15 -1.93 -21.66 18.83
N CYS A 16 -0.84 -20.91 18.67
CA CYS A 16 -0.81 -19.48 18.92
C CYS A 16 -0.86 -18.71 17.59
N LEU A 17 -2.08 -18.51 17.06
CA LEU A 17 -2.31 -17.88 15.76
C LEU A 17 -1.95 -16.39 15.72
N ASN A 18 -2.10 -15.69 16.85
CA ASN A 18 -1.82 -14.27 16.96
C ASN A 18 -1.34 -13.93 18.37
N ARG A 19 -0.22 -13.20 18.46
CA ARG A 19 0.43 -12.82 19.72
C ARG A 19 0.17 -11.34 20.06
N ASP A 20 0.35 -11.00 21.32
CA ASP A 20 0.44 -9.63 21.83
C ASP A 20 1.90 -9.21 21.99
N ASP A 21 2.15 -7.96 22.41
CA ASP A 21 3.50 -7.39 22.48
C ASP A 21 4.45 -8.16 23.42
N VAL A 22 3.89 -8.84 24.43
CA VAL A 22 4.62 -9.70 25.38
C VAL A 22 4.74 -11.16 24.93
N GLY A 23 4.24 -11.50 23.73
CA GLY A 23 4.31 -12.84 23.15
C GLY A 23 3.16 -13.80 23.54
N SER A 24 2.27 -13.39 24.44
CA SER A 24 1.09 -14.15 24.84
C SER A 24 0.03 -14.20 23.73
N PRO A 25 -0.81 -15.26 23.65
CA PRO A 25 -1.94 -15.30 22.73
C PRO A 25 -2.89 -14.11 22.96
N LYS A 26 -3.34 -13.47 21.89
CA LYS A 26 -4.27 -12.34 22.01
C LYS A 26 -5.64 -12.83 22.49
N THR A 27 -6.21 -12.14 23.48
CA THR A 27 -7.48 -12.52 24.12
C THR A 27 -8.48 -11.37 24.15
N ALA A 28 -9.75 -11.68 24.43
CA ALA A 28 -10.81 -10.71 24.66
C ALA A 28 -11.89 -11.32 25.58
N VAL A 29 -12.51 -10.50 26.42
CA VAL A 29 -13.64 -10.91 27.26
C VAL A 29 -14.92 -10.86 26.43
N PHE A 30 -15.63 -11.98 26.34
CA PHE A 30 -16.94 -12.05 25.68
C PHE A 30 -17.90 -12.89 26.50
N GLY A 31 -19.03 -12.29 26.90
CA GLY A 31 -19.99 -12.94 27.79
C GLY A 31 -19.41 -13.26 29.18
N GLY A 32 -18.55 -12.39 29.71
CA GLY A 32 -17.93 -12.55 31.04
C GLY A 32 -16.79 -13.57 31.12
N VAL A 33 -16.47 -14.28 30.03
CA VAL A 33 -15.40 -15.28 29.97
C VAL A 33 -14.30 -14.80 29.03
N ASN A 34 -13.04 -15.05 29.39
CA ASN A 34 -11.90 -14.74 28.52
C ASN A 34 -11.81 -15.76 27.37
N ARG A 35 -11.71 -15.28 26.13
CA ARG A 35 -11.59 -16.12 24.93
C ARG A 35 -10.36 -15.72 24.11
N PRO A 36 -9.70 -16.68 23.44
CA PRO A 36 -8.69 -16.33 22.45
C PRO A 36 -9.35 -15.57 21.30
N ARG A 37 -8.63 -14.59 20.75
CA ARG A 37 -9.11 -13.75 19.65
C ARG A 37 -8.04 -13.58 18.59
N ILE A 38 -8.44 -13.74 17.33
CA ILE A 38 -7.63 -13.34 16.19
C ILE A 38 -7.99 -11.90 15.84
N SER A 39 -6.99 -11.03 15.72
CA SER A 39 -7.24 -9.65 15.32
C SER A 39 -7.70 -9.58 13.87
N SER A 40 -8.61 -8.64 13.56
CA SER A 40 -9.08 -8.44 12.20
C SER A 40 -7.95 -8.05 11.25
N GLN A 41 -6.92 -7.33 11.74
CA GLN A 41 -5.73 -7.02 10.94
C GLN A 41 -4.93 -8.27 10.54
N SER A 42 -4.79 -9.26 11.44
CA SER A 42 -4.07 -10.50 11.18
C SER A 42 -4.78 -11.31 10.10
N LEU A 43 -6.11 -11.46 10.20
CA LEU A 43 -6.91 -12.13 9.18
C LEU A 43 -6.88 -11.40 7.83
N LYS A 44 -7.06 -10.07 7.83
CA LYS A 44 -7.03 -9.27 6.60
C LYS A 44 -5.69 -9.35 5.89
N ARG A 45 -4.57 -9.38 6.63
CA ARG A 45 -3.24 -9.54 6.06
C ARG A 45 -3.09 -10.92 5.41
N ALA A 46 -3.44 -11.99 6.11
CA ALA A 46 -3.38 -13.35 5.56
C ALA A 46 -4.22 -13.50 4.28
N ILE A 47 -5.42 -12.89 4.24
CA ILE A 47 -6.27 -12.87 3.04
C ILE A 47 -5.60 -12.12 1.89
N ARG A 48 -4.96 -10.97 2.16
CA ARG A 48 -4.27 -10.18 1.11
C ARG A 48 -3.08 -10.93 0.53
N GLU A 49 -2.24 -11.52 1.39
CA GLU A 49 -1.09 -12.32 0.96
C GLU A 49 -1.56 -13.53 0.14
N PHE A 50 -2.56 -14.26 0.63
CA PHE A 50 -3.16 -15.38 -0.10
C PHE A 50 -3.73 -14.95 -1.46
N ALA A 51 -4.45 -13.83 -1.54
CA ALA A 51 -5.01 -13.32 -2.79
C ALA A 51 -3.93 -12.88 -3.78
N GLN A 52 -2.84 -12.28 -3.28
CA GLN A 52 -1.70 -11.88 -4.10
C GLN A 52 -0.99 -13.10 -4.72
N ASP A 53 -0.78 -14.16 -3.94
CA ASP A 53 -0.09 -15.38 -4.38
C ASP A 53 -0.94 -16.20 -5.35
N ASN A 54 -2.26 -16.30 -5.10
CA ASN A 54 -3.16 -17.17 -5.85
C ASN A 54 -3.88 -16.45 -7.01
N SER A 55 -3.74 -15.14 -7.13
CA SER A 55 -4.34 -14.36 -8.23
C SER A 55 -3.41 -13.23 -8.68
N PRO A 56 -2.24 -13.55 -9.25
CA PRO A 56 -1.22 -12.56 -9.65
C PRO A 56 -1.70 -11.59 -10.74
N GLY A 57 -2.77 -11.92 -11.48
CA GLY A 57 -3.41 -11.03 -12.45
C GLY A 57 -4.56 -10.18 -11.89
N ALA A 58 -5.03 -10.49 -10.68
CA ALA A 58 -5.99 -9.64 -9.99
C ALA A 58 -5.25 -8.49 -9.32
N ARG A 59 -5.89 -7.31 -9.21
CA ARG A 59 -5.29 -6.05 -8.73
C ARG A 59 -4.97 -6.04 -7.21
N PHE A 60 -4.66 -7.19 -6.62
CA PHE A 60 -4.40 -7.39 -5.19
C PHE A 60 -2.93 -7.19 -4.78
N GLY A 61 -2.03 -6.91 -5.72
CA GLY A 61 -0.59 -6.74 -5.46
C GLY A 61 -0.18 -5.46 -4.73
N GLY A 62 -1.11 -4.69 -4.14
CA GLY A 62 -0.79 -3.46 -3.43
C GLY A 62 0.16 -3.70 -2.27
N GLN A 63 1.28 -2.98 -2.25
CA GLN A 63 2.28 -3.08 -1.19
C GLN A 63 2.27 -1.80 -0.35
N GLY A 64 2.13 -1.99 0.96
CA GLY A 64 2.23 -0.92 1.94
C GLY A 64 3.68 -0.71 2.34
N ALA A 65 4.33 0.33 1.83
CA ALA A 65 5.74 0.60 2.12
C ALA A 65 5.93 2.04 2.59
N LYS A 66 6.79 2.22 3.61
CA LYS A 66 7.33 3.54 3.97
C LYS A 66 8.49 3.93 3.06
N LEU A 67 9.23 2.94 2.58
CA LEU A 67 10.35 3.08 1.64
C LEU A 67 9.83 3.10 0.19
N ILE A 68 8.96 4.05 -0.14
CA ILE A 68 8.40 4.18 -1.50
C ILE A 68 9.41 4.75 -2.51
N VAL A 69 10.47 5.41 -2.04
CA VAL A 69 11.49 6.03 -2.89
C VAL A 69 12.27 4.98 -3.67
N GLN A 70 12.65 3.87 -3.03
CA GLN A 70 13.38 2.77 -3.66
C GLN A 70 12.62 2.11 -4.83
N PRO A 71 11.36 1.62 -4.67
CA PRO A 71 10.61 1.01 -5.76
C PRO A 71 10.28 2.00 -6.87
N LEU A 72 10.07 3.28 -6.54
CA LEU A 72 9.78 4.30 -7.54
C LEU A 72 11.02 4.68 -8.35
N ALA A 73 12.19 4.77 -7.70
CA ALA A 73 13.47 4.96 -8.39
C ALA A 73 13.81 3.76 -9.30
N ALA A 74 13.53 2.53 -8.85
CA ALA A 74 13.70 1.33 -9.68
C ALA A 74 12.81 1.38 -10.93
N ALA A 75 11.52 1.70 -10.77
CA ALA A 75 10.59 1.83 -11.90
C ALA A 75 10.99 2.96 -12.88
N LEU A 76 11.54 4.07 -12.38
CA LEU A 76 12.07 5.15 -13.22
C LEU A 76 13.26 4.71 -14.07
N LYS A 77 14.16 3.88 -13.52
CA LYS A 77 15.28 3.29 -14.27
C LYS A 77 14.77 2.40 -15.41
N GLU A 78 13.77 1.57 -15.14
CA GLU A 78 13.15 0.71 -16.17
C GLU A 78 12.51 1.52 -17.31
N HIS A 79 12.01 2.72 -17.02
CA HIS A 79 11.39 3.60 -18.02
C HIS A 79 12.34 4.61 -18.69
N GLY A 80 13.65 4.46 -18.49
CA GLY A 80 14.67 5.14 -19.29
C GLY A 80 15.29 6.38 -18.64
N VAL A 81 15.14 6.57 -17.32
CA VAL A 81 15.96 7.52 -16.55
C VAL A 81 17.25 6.81 -16.15
N VAL A 82 18.30 6.97 -16.97
CA VAL A 82 19.56 6.21 -16.83
C VAL A 82 20.45 6.75 -15.70
N ASP A 83 20.29 8.03 -15.35
CA ASP A 83 21.05 8.64 -14.26
C ASP A 83 20.46 8.25 -12.90
N GLU A 84 21.26 7.56 -12.09
CA GLU A 84 20.85 7.06 -10.77
C GLU A 84 20.54 8.18 -9.78
N GLN A 85 21.25 9.30 -9.89
CA GLN A 85 21.09 10.45 -9.01
C GLN A 85 19.79 11.20 -9.35
N ALA A 86 19.56 11.46 -10.63
CA ALA A 86 18.32 12.08 -11.09
C ALA A 86 17.09 11.21 -10.74
N ALA A 87 17.17 9.89 -10.92
CA ALA A 87 16.08 8.98 -10.58
C ALA A 87 15.74 9.01 -9.08
N ALA A 88 16.75 9.07 -8.21
CA ALA A 88 16.56 9.17 -6.76
C ALA A 88 15.94 10.52 -6.35
N ASP A 89 16.39 11.62 -6.93
CA ASP A 89 15.87 12.96 -6.63
C ASP A 89 14.42 13.13 -7.07
N HIS A 90 14.08 12.67 -8.28
CA HIS A 90 12.70 12.66 -8.77
C HIS A 90 11.81 11.75 -7.91
N ALA A 91 12.31 10.58 -7.52
CA ALA A 91 11.56 9.68 -6.64
C ALA A 91 11.31 10.30 -5.25
N ALA A 92 12.30 10.98 -4.68
CA ALA A 92 12.17 11.69 -3.41
C ALA A 92 11.16 12.84 -3.51
N ASN A 93 11.21 13.64 -4.57
CA ASN A 93 10.25 14.73 -4.81
C ASN A 93 8.81 14.21 -4.93
N ILE A 94 8.61 13.07 -5.59
CA ILE A 94 7.30 12.44 -5.72
C ILE A 94 6.82 11.89 -4.37
N ALA A 95 7.71 11.21 -3.64
CA ALA A 95 7.41 10.67 -2.32
C ALA A 95 7.03 11.77 -1.31
N ASP A 96 7.72 12.92 -1.35
CA ASP A 96 7.41 14.07 -0.49
C ASP A 96 6.00 14.62 -0.78
N LYS A 97 5.62 14.73 -2.06
CA LYS A 97 4.28 15.14 -2.45
C LYS A 97 3.19 14.13 -2.09
N LEU A 98 3.52 12.84 -2.10
CA LEU A 98 2.55 11.78 -1.81
C LEU A 98 2.21 11.70 -0.32
N ALA A 99 3.22 11.68 0.55
CA ALA A 99 2.97 11.46 1.97
C ALA A 99 4.03 12.06 2.92
N LYS A 100 4.80 13.05 2.45
CA LYS A 100 5.85 13.80 3.16
C LYS A 100 7.02 12.94 3.63
N LEU A 101 8.23 13.35 3.25
CA LEU A 101 9.44 12.64 3.70
C LEU A 101 9.71 12.85 5.19
N ASP A 102 10.15 11.79 5.85
CA ASP A 102 10.61 11.85 7.23
C ASP A 102 12.05 12.36 7.28
N ALA A 103 12.22 13.61 7.71
CA ALA A 103 13.54 14.23 7.85
C ALA A 103 14.44 13.61 8.94
N LYS A 104 13.93 12.63 9.70
CA LYS A 104 14.63 11.99 10.85
C LYS A 104 15.10 10.56 10.54
N ALA A 105 14.94 10.09 9.31
CA ALA A 105 15.29 8.74 8.92
C ALA A 105 16.65 8.70 8.21
N ASP A 106 17.45 7.67 8.50
CA ASP A 106 18.74 7.45 7.84
C ASP A 106 18.58 7.09 6.34
N GLU A 107 17.45 6.47 5.98
CA GLU A 107 17.06 6.18 4.61
C GLU A 107 15.85 7.04 4.20
N PRO A 108 15.73 7.42 2.91
CA PRO A 108 14.62 8.24 2.42
C PRO A 108 13.30 7.47 2.51
N GLN A 109 12.61 7.67 3.64
CA GLN A 109 11.31 7.08 3.94
C GLN A 109 10.25 8.16 4.12
N VAL A 110 9.01 7.77 3.89
CA VAL A 110 7.83 8.61 4.05
C VAL A 110 7.22 8.42 5.43
N GLY A 111 6.77 9.52 6.04
CA GLY A 111 6.20 9.51 7.40
C GLY A 111 4.91 8.71 7.52
N THR A 112 4.11 8.73 6.45
CA THR A 112 2.88 7.94 6.36
C THR A 112 3.08 6.71 5.48
N LEU A 113 2.69 5.54 5.97
CA LEU A 113 2.70 4.31 5.17
C LEU A 113 1.75 4.49 3.98
N THR A 114 2.31 4.36 2.78
CA THR A 114 1.55 4.51 1.54
C THR A 114 1.33 3.13 0.93
N PHE A 115 0.11 2.87 0.47
CA PHE A 115 -0.29 1.61 -0.15
C PHE A 115 -0.52 1.84 -1.63
N LEU A 116 0.37 1.31 -2.48
CA LEU A 116 0.28 1.44 -3.94
C LEU A 116 0.36 0.07 -4.62
N ALA A 117 -0.38 -0.08 -5.70
CA ALA A 117 -0.26 -1.23 -6.60
C ALA A 117 0.99 -1.08 -7.51
N PRO A 118 1.63 -2.19 -7.92
CA PRO A 118 2.78 -2.15 -8.82
C PRO A 118 2.48 -1.41 -10.12
N SER A 119 1.30 -1.63 -10.69
CA SER A 119 0.83 -0.93 -11.90
C SER A 119 0.69 0.59 -11.70
N GLU A 120 0.41 1.05 -10.48
CA GLU A 120 0.34 2.48 -10.18
C GLU A 120 1.74 3.08 -10.13
N ILE A 121 2.71 2.37 -9.53
CA ILE A 121 4.13 2.77 -9.51
C ILE A 121 4.66 2.87 -10.94
N ASP A 122 4.41 1.87 -11.78
CA ASP A 122 4.80 1.87 -13.19
C ASP A 122 4.15 3.02 -13.96
N SER A 123 2.87 3.30 -13.71
CA SER A 123 2.15 4.37 -14.39
C SER A 123 2.70 5.75 -14.01
N ILE A 124 3.06 5.94 -12.73
CA ILE A 124 3.72 7.16 -12.25
C ILE A 124 5.09 7.30 -12.93
N ALA A 125 5.90 6.23 -12.93
CA ALA A 125 7.23 6.23 -13.52
C ALA A 125 7.21 6.51 -15.03
N LYS A 126 6.31 5.87 -15.78
CA LYS A 126 6.08 6.15 -17.22
C LYS A 126 5.77 7.62 -17.45
N ARG A 127 4.86 8.19 -16.65
CA ARG A 127 4.46 9.59 -16.83
C ARG A 127 5.60 10.56 -16.54
N VAL A 128 6.40 10.28 -15.52
CA VAL A 128 7.58 11.08 -15.18
C VAL A 128 8.61 10.99 -16.30
N ALA A 129 8.89 9.78 -16.82
CA ALA A 129 9.80 9.60 -17.96
C ALA A 129 9.34 10.35 -19.23
N GLU A 130 8.03 10.38 -19.51
CA GLU A 130 7.47 11.21 -20.59
C GLU A 130 7.67 12.71 -20.35
N LEU A 131 7.40 13.17 -19.13
CA LEU A 131 7.55 14.58 -18.76
C LEU A 131 9.01 15.04 -18.92
N LEU A 132 9.97 14.23 -18.45
CA LEU A 132 11.40 14.51 -18.59
C LEU A 132 11.86 14.59 -20.06
N LYS A 133 11.26 13.79 -20.95
CA LYS A 133 11.53 13.86 -22.41
C LYS A 133 10.99 15.14 -23.04
N THR A 134 9.80 15.59 -22.61
CA THR A 134 9.16 16.80 -23.17
C THR A 134 9.67 18.10 -22.57
N ASN A 135 10.16 18.09 -21.33
CA ASN A 135 10.64 19.30 -20.67
C ASN A 135 11.73 18.97 -19.62
N PRO A 136 13.02 19.14 -19.95
CA PRO A 136 14.13 18.69 -19.09
C PRO A 136 14.30 19.50 -17.79
N LYS A 137 13.46 20.51 -17.54
CA LYS A 137 13.49 21.37 -16.33
C LYS A 137 12.15 21.48 -15.58
N SER A 138 11.12 20.71 -15.95
CA SER A 138 9.85 20.80 -15.24
C SER A 138 9.94 20.13 -13.86
N LYS A 139 9.51 20.84 -12.81
CA LYS A 139 9.21 20.22 -11.51
C LYS A 139 8.04 19.24 -11.68
N ASP A 140 8.13 18.07 -11.07
CA ASP A 140 7.20 16.93 -11.22
C ASP A 140 5.80 17.18 -10.62
N ASP A 141 5.13 18.24 -11.05
CA ASP A 141 3.88 18.72 -10.44
C ASP A 141 2.63 17.99 -10.98
N GLY A 142 2.75 17.26 -12.09
CA GLY A 142 1.59 16.65 -12.77
C GLY A 142 1.29 15.17 -12.46
N ALA A 143 2.27 14.40 -11.99
CA ALA A 143 2.18 12.93 -11.94
C ALA A 143 1.33 12.38 -10.77
N THR A 144 1.24 13.11 -9.66
CA THR A 144 0.57 12.65 -8.42
C THR A 144 -0.96 12.68 -8.50
N SER A 145 -1.52 13.50 -9.40
CA SER A 145 -2.98 13.71 -9.48
C SER A 145 -3.79 12.52 -10.01
N HIS A 146 -3.16 11.58 -10.70
CA HIS A 146 -3.83 10.42 -11.30
C HIS A 146 -3.86 9.20 -10.35
N ALA A 147 -2.82 9.01 -9.52
CA ALA A 147 -2.76 7.95 -8.51
C ALA A 147 -3.86 8.13 -7.45
N GLN A 148 -4.07 9.36 -6.96
CA GLN A 148 -5.18 9.68 -6.06
C GLN A 148 -6.55 9.49 -6.71
N ARG A 149 -6.65 9.62 -8.04
CA ARG A 149 -7.91 9.50 -8.79
C ARG A 149 -8.36 8.04 -8.92
N HIS A 150 -7.42 7.10 -9.10
CA HIS A 150 -7.74 5.67 -9.13
C HIS A 150 -8.25 5.18 -7.77
N TYR A 151 -7.53 5.47 -6.68
CA TYR A 151 -7.95 5.08 -5.33
C TYR A 151 -9.28 5.74 -4.91
N ARG A 152 -9.48 7.04 -5.22
CA ARG A 152 -10.76 7.71 -4.95
C ARG A 152 -11.88 7.19 -5.84
N SER A 153 -11.66 6.86 -7.10
CA SER A 153 -12.74 6.37 -7.97
C SER A 153 -13.22 4.97 -7.60
N ASP A 154 -12.35 4.13 -7.03
CA ASP A 154 -12.72 2.80 -6.54
C ASP A 154 -13.27 2.83 -5.10
N CYS A 155 -12.78 3.72 -4.22
CA CYS A 155 -13.35 3.85 -2.86
C CYS A 155 -14.63 4.71 -2.81
N SER A 156 -14.77 5.75 -3.64
CA SER A 156 -15.92 6.68 -3.56
C SER A 156 -17.20 6.14 -4.19
N ARG A 157 -17.13 5.08 -5.02
CA ARG A 157 -18.32 4.42 -5.56
C ARG A 157 -19.06 3.52 -4.56
N GLY A 158 -18.48 3.27 -3.38
CA GLY A 158 -19.04 2.35 -2.39
C GLY A 158 -19.53 2.96 -1.07
N TRP A 159 -19.20 4.22 -0.77
CA TRP A 159 -19.40 4.80 0.58
C TRP A 159 -20.20 6.11 0.60
N ASN A 160 -21.07 6.31 -0.40
CA ASN A 160 -22.02 7.41 -0.41
C ASN A 160 -23.39 6.96 -0.95
N ARG A 161 -24.01 6.01 -0.26
CA ARG A 161 -25.47 5.86 -0.23
C ARG A 161 -25.92 5.64 1.21
N GLN A 162 -26.49 6.71 1.74
CA GLN A 162 -27.40 6.83 2.87
C GLN A 162 -28.18 5.54 3.18
N THR A 163 -28.11 5.08 4.43
CA THR A 163 -29.12 5.30 5.50
C THR A 163 -28.57 4.77 6.81
#